data_AF-A0A081P5F4-F1
#
_entry.id   AF-A0A081P5F4-F1
#
_cell.length_a   1.000
_cell.length_b   1.000
_cell.length_c   1.000
_cell.angle_alpha   90.00
_cell.angle_beta   90.00
_cell.angle_gamma   90.00
#
_symmetry.space_group_name_H-M   'P 1'
#
loop_
_entity.id
_entity.type
_entity.pdbx_description
1 polymer ?
#
loop_
_entity_poly.entity_id
_entity_poly.type
_entity_poly.pdbx_seq_one_letter_code
_entity_poly.pdbx_strand_id
1 'polypeptide(L)'
;MRFGHWLQIGLFLAFLCAGTVSSLYAFGLGHAVSETENRALASLPRWSLGELKSGTYFRQLENYWADHVAYRDSLVSAGQKVASWRGLSGGEHAVLIASQANNTGGANAAPAQERTASASSIEAAPRTTVPEAPRAVEGASQEASASKEKGRVIGKVLVIGSKAVNLFTCDPAAGQAYADTVNRFRDEFSLAQGGEAATFVLIAPTAAEWVSGASLKSLSDSQRQTIEDVYKRLHPQVKTIDAWSSLNAHKQEPLYFRTDHHWTATGAYYAYEAFMNAQGVPPVPLARYETENVTGFLGSLYSATLSTQLQKVPDTLVLYKPFVKHEYAVHYAAPLRMELLDKSHAAKKNKYRIFLSGDRPWGLIKTEAESGRRVAVVKDSYGNALIPFLLPHYKEIYVIDPRQFEQPLVPFLKKRQIRELLFLNNTEVAMYDGFSQQIGKLLTTPGAAAK
;
A
#
# COMPACT_ATOMS: atom_id res chain seq x y z
N MET A 1 1.30 55.15 -0.75
CA MET A 1 0.78 53.92 -0.12
C MET A 1 1.91 52.89 0.10
N ARG A 2 2.89 53.16 0.99
CA ARG A 2 4.01 52.23 1.29
C ARG A 2 3.80 51.40 2.56
N PHE A 3 2.78 51.73 3.36
CA PHE A 3 2.49 51.09 4.65
C PHE A 3 1.90 49.68 4.50
N GLY A 4 1.16 49.42 3.42
CA GLY A 4 0.55 48.11 3.15
C GLY A 4 1.57 46.99 2.91
N HIS A 5 2.68 47.28 2.22
CA HIS A 5 3.72 46.29 1.96
C HIS A 5 4.51 45.94 3.22
N TRP A 6 4.82 46.90 4.08
CA TRP A 6 5.48 46.62 5.36
C TRP A 6 4.57 45.84 6.33
N LEU A 7 3.26 46.09 6.31
CA LEU A 7 2.30 45.30 7.08
C LEU A 7 2.21 43.86 6.56
N GLN A 8 2.18 43.66 5.24
CA GLN A 8 2.19 42.32 4.62
C GLN A 8 3.49 41.56 4.92
N ILE A 9 4.64 42.23 4.80
CA ILE A 9 5.95 41.65 5.15
C ILE A 9 5.98 41.32 6.64
N GLY A 10 5.50 42.22 7.50
CA GLY A 10 5.42 42.00 8.94
C GLY A 10 4.54 40.81 9.30
N LEU A 11 3.36 40.67 8.69
CA LEU A 11 2.46 39.53 8.90
C LEU A 11 3.06 38.22 8.38
N PHE A 12 3.74 38.24 7.23
CA PHE A 12 4.41 37.07 6.67
C PHE A 12 5.58 36.62 7.55
N LEU A 13 6.42 37.55 8.01
CA LEU A 13 7.52 37.26 8.92
C LEU A 13 7.01 36.78 10.28
N ALA A 14 5.94 37.38 10.81
CA ALA A 14 5.31 36.92 12.05
C ALA A 14 4.75 35.51 11.92
N PHE A 15 4.14 35.17 10.78
CA PHE A 15 3.67 33.81 10.48
C PHE A 15 4.85 32.82 10.40
N LEU A 16 5.94 33.17 9.72
CA LEU A 16 7.14 32.33 9.65
C LEU A 16 7.78 32.13 11.02
N CYS A 17 7.91 33.19 11.83
CA CYS A 17 8.42 33.12 13.20
C CYS A 17 7.51 32.31 14.12
N ALA A 18 6.19 32.46 14.02
CA ALA A 18 5.24 31.64 14.77
C ALA A 18 5.31 30.17 14.36
N GLY A 19 5.50 29.89 13.06
CA GLY A 19 5.67 28.54 12.53
C GLY A 19 6.97 27.88 12.98
N THR A 20 8.09 28.62 13.00
CA THR A 20 9.39 28.11 13.49
C THR A 20 9.37 27.91 15.00
N VAL A 21 8.82 28.84 15.78
CA VAL A 21 8.67 28.69 17.24
C VAL A 21 7.73 27.52 17.58
N SER A 22 6.62 27.36 16.86
CA SER A 22 5.69 26.22 17.07
C SER A 22 6.33 24.89 16.66
N SER A 23 7.11 24.87 15.58
CA SER A 23 7.88 23.68 15.18
C SER A 23 8.92 23.33 16.23
N LEU A 24 9.68 24.31 16.74
CA LEU A 24 10.64 24.15 17.84
C LEU A 24 9.98 23.64 19.14
N TYR A 25 8.76 24.08 19.43
CA TYR A 25 7.99 23.59 20.58
C TYR A 25 7.48 22.15 20.36
N ALA A 26 7.07 21.80 19.14
CA ALA A 26 6.66 20.44 18.78
C ALA A 26 7.83 19.45 18.73
N PHE A 27 9.05 19.91 18.37
CA PHE A 27 10.28 19.14 18.51
C PHE A 27 10.54 18.69 19.96
N GLY A 28 9.97 19.39 20.96
CA GLY A 28 10.04 19.01 22.38
C GLY A 28 8.93 18.06 22.88
N LEU A 29 7.89 17.78 22.08
CA LEU A 29 6.71 17.02 22.52
C LEU A 29 6.75 15.51 22.22
N GLY A 30 7.87 14.99 21.69
CA GLY A 30 8.23 13.57 21.87
C GLY A 30 7.34 12.52 21.21
N HIS A 31 6.69 12.80 20.07
CA HIS A 31 6.03 11.73 19.31
C HIS A 31 7.08 10.92 18.54
N ALA A 32 7.31 9.66 18.93
CA ALA A 32 8.30 8.79 18.30
C ALA A 32 7.79 8.10 17.01
N VAL A 33 6.48 8.15 16.73
CA VAL A 33 5.82 7.35 15.68
C VAL A 33 4.74 8.17 14.99
N SER A 34 4.67 8.08 13.65
CA SER A 34 3.52 8.59 12.88
C SER A 34 2.33 7.64 13.06
N GLU A 35 1.26 8.09 13.73
CA GLU A 35 0.03 7.30 13.90
C GLU A 35 -0.63 6.94 12.56
N THR A 36 -0.43 7.78 11.55
CA THR A 36 -1.00 7.62 10.21
C THR A 36 -0.21 6.61 9.38
N GLU A 37 1.12 6.70 9.38
CA GLU A 37 2.00 5.92 8.50
C GLU A 37 2.63 4.71 9.20
N ASN A 38 2.36 4.49 10.50
CA ASN A 38 2.87 3.36 11.28
C ASN A 38 4.39 3.12 11.11
N ARG A 39 5.15 4.21 10.98
CA ARG A 39 6.61 4.23 10.95
C ARG A 39 7.13 5.19 12.01
N ALA A 40 8.33 4.92 12.52
CA ALA A 40 9.04 5.89 13.32
C ALA A 40 9.17 7.19 12.51
N LEU A 41 9.02 8.34 13.17
CA LEU A 41 9.31 9.61 12.50
C LEU A 41 10.75 9.56 11.98
N ALA A 42 10.97 10.07 10.77
CA ALA A 42 12.30 10.06 10.19
C ALA A 42 13.30 10.68 11.16
N SER A 43 14.45 10.03 11.39
CA SER A 43 15.52 10.60 12.21
C SER A 43 16.26 11.69 11.43
N LEU A 44 16.87 12.65 12.14
CA LEU A 44 17.70 13.66 11.49
C LEU A 44 18.80 12.95 10.67
N PRO A 45 18.90 13.19 9.35
CA PRO A 45 19.85 12.48 8.50
C PRO A 45 21.29 12.80 8.89
N ARG A 46 22.16 11.79 8.81
CA ARG A 46 23.60 11.98 9.00
C ARG A 46 24.25 12.38 7.69
N TRP A 47 25.20 13.29 7.77
CA TRP A 47 25.88 13.82 6.60
C TRP A 47 26.88 12.81 6.03
N SER A 48 26.83 12.54 4.72
CA SER A 48 27.87 11.81 3.99
C SER A 48 28.01 12.31 2.55
N LEU A 49 29.25 12.37 2.04
CA LEU A 49 29.54 12.83 0.68
C LEU A 49 28.85 11.99 -0.41
N GLY A 50 28.66 10.68 -0.19
CA GLY A 50 27.94 9.80 -1.10
C GLY A 50 26.43 10.07 -1.14
N GLU A 51 25.81 10.37 0.00
CA GLU A 51 24.37 10.66 0.10
C GLU A 51 24.02 12.07 -0.39
N LEU A 52 24.94 13.03 -0.27
CA LEU A 52 24.78 14.36 -0.90
C LEU A 52 24.78 14.26 -2.42
N LYS A 53 25.76 13.55 -3.00
CA LYS A 53 25.89 13.42 -4.45
C LYS A 53 24.73 12.64 -5.08
N SER A 54 24.14 11.69 -4.35
CA SER A 54 22.97 10.90 -4.80
C SER A 54 21.61 11.56 -4.53
N GLY A 55 21.59 12.71 -3.83
CA GLY A 55 20.36 13.40 -3.41
C GLY A 55 19.62 12.72 -2.26
N THR A 56 20.14 11.61 -1.73
CA THR A 56 19.55 10.83 -0.64
C THR A 56 19.52 11.59 0.67
N TYR A 57 20.56 12.39 0.96
CA TYR A 57 20.59 13.26 2.14
C TYR A 57 19.43 14.27 2.14
N PHE A 58 19.19 14.93 1.01
CA PHE A 58 18.11 15.92 0.89
C PHE A 58 16.73 15.27 0.96
N ARG A 59 16.54 14.08 0.37
CA ARG A 59 15.28 13.30 0.53
C ARG A 59 15.03 12.91 1.98
N GLN A 60 16.05 12.43 2.69
CA GLN A 60 15.91 12.08 4.11
C GLN A 60 15.63 13.32 4.97
N LEU A 61 16.23 14.47 4.63
CA LEU A 61 15.98 15.74 5.30
C LEU A 61 14.56 16.26 5.02
N GLU A 62 14.08 16.12 3.79
CA GLU A 62 12.70 16.47 3.40
C GLU A 62 11.68 15.60 4.13
N ASN A 63 11.92 14.29 4.21
CA ASN A 63 11.10 13.35 4.98
C ASN A 63 11.12 13.70 6.49
N TYR A 64 12.29 14.06 7.02
CA TYR A 64 12.44 14.56 8.39
C TYR A 64 11.56 15.79 8.64
N TRP A 65 11.65 16.80 7.78
CA TRP A 65 10.83 18.01 7.91
C TRP A 65 9.33 17.71 7.76
N ALA A 66 8.93 16.92 6.76
CA ALA A 66 7.54 16.53 6.55
C ALA A 66 6.92 15.83 7.77
N ASP A 67 7.70 15.01 8.47
CA ASP A 67 7.30 14.27 9.66
C ASP A 67 7.20 15.15 10.93
N HIS A 68 7.90 16.29 10.98
CA HIS A 68 8.05 17.11 12.20
C HIS A 68 7.35 18.48 12.14
N VAL A 69 6.72 18.86 11.02
CA VAL A 69 5.94 20.11 10.94
C VAL A 69 4.66 19.99 11.79
N ALA A 70 4.62 20.74 12.88
CA ALA A 70 3.46 20.84 13.75
C ALA A 70 2.22 21.33 12.98
N TYR A 71 1.07 20.70 13.23
CA TYR A 71 -0.22 21.11 12.65
C TYR A 71 -0.27 21.11 11.11
N ARG A 72 0.57 20.33 10.42
CA ARG A 72 0.57 20.19 8.95
C ARG A 72 -0.82 20.04 8.37
N ASP A 73 -1.61 19.10 8.88
CA ASP A 73 -2.97 18.82 8.40
C ASP A 73 -3.88 20.06 8.51
N SER A 74 -3.78 20.80 9.62
CA SER A 74 -4.54 22.03 9.86
C SER A 74 -4.09 23.16 8.93
N LEU A 75 -2.78 23.31 8.71
CA LEU A 75 -2.19 24.34 7.83
C LEU A 75 -2.55 24.10 6.37
N VAL A 76 -2.41 22.87 5.90
CA VAL A 76 -2.82 22.49 4.54
C VAL A 76 -4.32 22.65 4.36
N SER A 77 -5.13 22.20 5.33
CA SER A 77 -6.59 22.36 5.28
C SER A 77 -7.00 23.84 5.26
N ALA A 78 -6.33 24.70 6.03
CA ALA A 78 -6.54 26.14 5.99
C ALA A 78 -6.15 26.73 4.63
N GLY A 79 -5.00 26.34 4.08
CA GLY A 79 -4.55 26.74 2.74
C GLY A 79 -5.55 26.34 1.64
N GLN A 80 -6.08 25.12 1.69
CA GLN A 80 -7.11 24.67 0.74
C GLN A 80 -8.42 25.45 0.88
N LYS A 81 -8.86 25.77 2.11
CA LYS A 81 -10.05 26.61 2.34
C LYS A 81 -9.85 28.02 1.76
N VAL A 82 -8.69 28.63 1.99
CA VAL A 82 -8.32 29.94 1.44
C VAL A 82 -8.25 29.89 -0.09
N ALA A 83 -7.64 28.85 -0.67
CA ALA A 83 -7.58 28.65 -2.11
C ALA A 83 -8.97 28.39 -2.74
N SER A 84 -9.92 27.82 -1.99
CA SER A 84 -11.29 27.60 -2.44
C SER A 84 -12.19 28.85 -2.41
N TRP A 85 -11.73 29.94 -1.79
CA TRP A 85 -12.44 31.22 -1.81
C TRP A 85 -12.28 31.91 -3.18
N ARG A 86 -13.41 32.16 -3.85
CA ARG A 86 -13.45 32.75 -5.20
C ARG A 86 -12.81 34.15 -5.18
N GLY A 87 -11.76 34.36 -5.96
CA GLY A 87 -11.12 35.67 -6.16
C GLY A 87 -9.59 35.67 -6.15
N LEU A 88 -8.94 34.59 -5.70
CA LEU A 88 -7.50 34.40 -5.83
C LEU A 88 -7.22 33.48 -7.02
N SER A 89 -7.20 34.05 -8.23
CA SER A 89 -6.58 33.40 -9.40
C SER A 89 -5.06 33.45 -9.22
N GLY A 90 -4.54 32.60 -8.35
CA GLY A 90 -3.10 32.33 -8.18
C GLY A 90 -2.82 30.92 -8.66
N GLY A 91 -1.94 30.82 -9.67
CA GLY A 91 -1.60 29.58 -10.38
C GLY A 91 -1.18 28.40 -9.49
N GLU A 92 -1.30 27.23 -10.09
CA GLU A 92 -1.15 25.87 -9.55
C GLU A 92 0.26 25.52 -9.03
N HIS A 93 0.83 26.28 -8.11
CA HIS A 93 2.17 26.02 -7.57
C HIS A 93 2.23 25.88 -6.05
N ALA A 94 1.13 25.46 -5.41
CA ALA A 94 1.22 24.88 -4.07
C ALA A 94 1.56 23.39 -4.21
N VAL A 95 2.86 23.07 -4.24
CA VAL A 95 3.34 21.69 -4.14
C VAL A 95 3.08 21.24 -2.70
N LEU A 96 2.02 20.46 -2.51
CA LEU A 96 1.89 19.67 -1.29
C LEU A 96 2.98 18.60 -1.35
N ILE A 97 3.99 18.73 -0.48
CA ILE A 97 4.97 17.68 -0.26
C ILE A 97 4.18 16.49 0.31
N ALA A 98 3.93 15.50 -0.54
CA ALA A 98 3.21 14.29 -0.20
C ALA A 98 4.08 13.46 0.74
N SER A 99 3.57 13.17 1.93
CA SER A 99 4.16 12.15 2.78
C SER A 99 3.95 10.77 2.10
N GLN A 100 4.87 9.84 2.30
CA GLN A 100 4.81 8.55 1.61
C GLN A 100 3.58 7.77 2.09
N ALA A 101 2.62 7.54 1.20
CA ALA A 101 1.38 6.83 1.51
C ALA A 101 1.56 5.31 1.73
N ASN A 102 2.77 4.80 1.49
CA ASN A 102 3.09 3.38 1.42
C ASN A 102 4.00 2.98 2.59
N ASN A 103 3.70 1.85 3.21
CA ASN A 103 4.51 1.30 4.30
C ASN A 103 5.63 0.36 3.80
N THR A 104 5.95 0.37 2.51
CA THR A 104 6.85 -0.57 1.83
C THR A 104 8.31 -0.10 1.78
N GLY A 105 8.87 0.39 2.90
CA GLY A 105 10.32 0.58 3.06
C GLY A 105 11.06 1.42 1.99
N GLY A 106 10.36 2.17 1.14
CA GLY A 106 10.86 2.78 -0.10
C GLY A 106 11.68 4.07 0.09
N ALA A 107 12.45 4.19 1.17
CA ALA A 107 13.19 5.41 1.50
C ALA A 107 14.25 5.83 0.44
N ASN A 108 14.56 4.98 -0.54
CA ASN A 108 15.70 5.14 -1.46
C ASN A 108 15.35 5.16 -2.97
N ALA A 109 14.14 5.53 -3.39
CA ALA A 109 13.82 5.64 -4.82
C ALA A 109 14.09 7.05 -5.40
N ALA A 110 14.73 7.11 -6.57
CA ALA A 110 14.89 8.33 -7.37
C ALA A 110 13.53 8.80 -7.95
N PRO A 111 13.37 10.09 -8.29
CA PRO A 111 12.10 10.61 -8.82
C PRO A 111 11.76 9.93 -10.16
N ALA A 112 10.51 9.53 -10.32
CA ALA A 112 9.96 9.26 -11.64
C ALA A 112 9.99 10.57 -12.44
N GLN A 113 10.56 10.55 -13.65
CA GLN A 113 10.47 11.68 -14.56
C GLN A 113 9.01 11.99 -14.85
N GLU A 114 8.57 13.22 -14.56
CA GLU A 114 7.26 13.74 -14.96
C GLU A 114 7.11 13.59 -16.48
N ARG A 115 6.27 12.64 -16.91
CA ARG A 115 5.79 12.62 -18.29
C ARG A 115 4.69 13.67 -18.43
N THR A 116 5.08 14.89 -18.78
CA THR A 116 4.15 15.87 -19.33
C THR A 116 3.73 15.40 -20.72
N ALA A 117 2.45 15.11 -20.90
CA ALA A 117 1.89 14.87 -22.22
C ALA A 117 1.92 16.18 -23.02
N SER A 118 2.92 16.34 -23.89
CA SER A 118 2.98 17.44 -24.86
C SER A 118 1.88 17.23 -25.91
N ALA A 119 0.89 18.11 -25.90
CA ALA A 119 -0.10 18.22 -26.97
C ALA A 119 0.54 18.96 -28.14
N SER A 120 0.98 18.25 -29.17
CA SER A 120 1.37 18.85 -30.45
C SER A 120 0.17 18.88 -31.38
N SER A 121 -0.23 20.10 -31.73
CA SER A 121 -1.20 20.48 -32.76
C SER A 121 -0.75 20.00 -34.14
N ILE A 122 -1.60 19.22 -34.84
CA ILE A 122 -1.44 18.98 -36.27
C ILE A 122 -2.50 19.78 -37.02
N GLU A 123 -1.97 20.61 -37.91
CA GLU A 123 -2.58 21.54 -38.84
C GLU A 123 -3.32 20.80 -39.99
N ALA A 124 -4.38 21.42 -40.51
CA ALA A 124 -5.31 20.83 -41.48
C ALA A 124 -5.01 21.24 -42.94
N ALA A 125 -5.30 20.34 -43.90
CA ALA A 125 -5.96 20.54 -45.23
C ALA A 125 -5.48 19.54 -46.30
N PRO A 126 -6.18 19.32 -47.46
CA PRO A 126 -7.58 19.62 -47.81
C PRO A 126 -8.37 18.41 -48.40
N ARG A 127 -9.66 18.68 -48.68
CA ARG A 127 -10.75 17.78 -49.14
C ARG A 127 -10.70 17.37 -50.62
N THR A 128 -11.36 16.26 -50.95
CA THR A 128 -12.13 16.06 -52.19
C THR A 128 -13.42 15.23 -51.96
N THR A 129 -14.45 15.62 -52.71
CA THR A 129 -15.93 15.39 -52.78
C THR A 129 -16.44 13.94 -53.07
N VAL A 130 -17.47 13.35 -52.38
CA VAL A 130 -18.99 13.36 -52.52
C VAL A 130 -19.53 12.40 -53.63
N PRO A 131 -20.76 11.76 -53.62
CA PRO A 131 -22.03 11.89 -52.83
C PRO A 131 -22.61 10.58 -52.20
N GLU A 132 -23.39 10.56 -51.10
CA GLU A 132 -24.80 10.96 -50.76
C GLU A 132 -25.90 9.85 -50.90
N ALA A 133 -26.34 9.39 -49.71
CA ALA A 133 -27.54 8.71 -49.13
C ALA A 133 -28.79 8.28 -49.97
N PRO A 134 -29.70 7.45 -49.40
CA PRO A 134 -30.72 7.95 -48.45
C PRO A 134 -30.96 7.11 -47.15
N ARG A 135 -31.65 7.76 -46.19
CA ARG A 135 -31.92 7.45 -44.77
C ARG A 135 -33.11 6.50 -44.48
N ALA A 136 -33.09 5.84 -43.30
CA ALA A 136 -34.20 5.72 -42.33
C ALA A 136 -33.66 5.24 -40.95
N VAL A 137 -33.56 6.09 -39.90
CA VAL A 137 -34.47 6.32 -38.73
C VAL A 137 -34.52 5.11 -37.75
N GLU A 138 -33.63 5.08 -36.77
CA GLU A 138 -33.82 5.40 -35.33
C GLU A 138 -34.40 4.28 -34.45
N GLY A 139 -33.53 3.69 -33.62
CA GLY A 139 -33.87 3.00 -32.38
C GLY A 139 -32.80 3.35 -31.36
N ALA A 140 -33.13 4.21 -30.41
CA ALA A 140 -32.21 4.80 -29.44
C ALA A 140 -31.65 3.77 -28.46
N SER A 141 -30.36 3.46 -28.58
CA SER A 141 -29.54 2.99 -27.45
C SER A 141 -28.87 4.22 -26.84
N GLN A 142 -29.28 4.59 -25.62
CA GLN A 142 -28.55 5.54 -24.80
C GLN A 142 -27.17 4.97 -24.47
N GLU A 143 -26.17 5.33 -25.27
CA GLU A 143 -24.79 5.31 -24.82
C GLU A 143 -24.68 6.30 -23.64
N ALA A 144 -24.55 5.74 -22.43
CA ALA A 144 -24.14 6.51 -21.28
C ALA A 144 -22.83 7.22 -21.62
N SER A 145 -22.89 8.55 -21.74
CA SER A 145 -21.69 9.34 -22.01
C SER A 145 -20.69 9.08 -20.88
N ALA A 146 -19.58 8.43 -21.22
CA ALA A 146 -18.44 8.33 -20.34
C ALA A 146 -17.90 9.75 -20.16
N SER A 147 -18.37 10.45 -19.13
CA SER A 147 -17.75 11.70 -18.69
C SER A 147 -16.27 11.38 -18.48
N LYS A 148 -15.38 12.06 -19.24
CA LYS A 148 -13.92 11.92 -19.06
C LYS A 148 -13.61 12.24 -17.60
N GLU A 149 -13.42 11.21 -16.77
CA GLU A 149 -13.06 11.38 -15.36
C GLU A 149 -11.73 12.16 -15.31
N LYS A 150 -11.80 13.42 -14.88
CA LYS A 150 -10.61 14.25 -14.69
C LYS A 150 -9.95 13.82 -13.39
N GLY A 151 -8.88 13.04 -13.49
CA GLY A 151 -8.01 12.71 -12.36
C GLY A 151 -7.01 13.83 -12.06
N ARG A 152 -6.61 13.97 -10.78
CA ARG A 152 -5.55 14.86 -10.32
C ARG A 152 -4.45 14.04 -9.66
N VAL A 153 -3.21 14.22 -10.09
CA VAL A 153 -2.04 13.60 -9.47
C VAL A 153 -1.48 14.52 -8.38
N ILE A 154 -1.21 13.98 -7.19
CA ILE A 154 -0.56 14.65 -6.06
C ILE A 154 0.54 13.72 -5.55
N GLY A 155 1.80 14.04 -5.83
CA GLY A 155 2.91 13.11 -5.61
C GLY A 155 2.72 11.83 -6.44
N LYS A 156 2.66 10.67 -5.77
CA LYS A 156 2.38 9.36 -6.41
C LYS A 156 0.89 8.98 -6.37
N VAL A 157 0.03 9.81 -5.79
CA VAL A 157 -1.39 9.50 -5.59
C VAL A 157 -2.21 10.11 -6.72
N LEU A 158 -2.98 9.28 -7.42
CA LEU A 158 -3.98 9.72 -8.38
C LEU A 158 -5.35 9.79 -7.68
N VAL A 159 -5.92 11.00 -7.59
CA VAL A 159 -7.26 11.26 -7.08
C VAL A 159 -8.24 11.34 -8.24
N ILE A 160 -9.28 10.48 -8.24
CA ILE A 160 -10.33 10.38 -9.25
C ILE A 160 -11.68 10.51 -8.55
N GLY A 161 -12.30 11.68 -8.66
CA GLY A 161 -13.52 11.98 -7.91
C GLY A 161 -13.31 11.75 -6.41
N SER A 162 -14.14 10.89 -5.84
CA SER A 162 -14.07 10.55 -4.42
C SER A 162 -13.16 9.35 -4.11
N LYS A 163 -12.39 8.81 -5.07
CA LYS A 163 -11.44 7.70 -4.90
C LYS A 163 -10.00 8.18 -5.11
N ALA A 164 -9.04 7.54 -4.45
CA ALA A 164 -7.62 7.70 -4.75
C ALA A 164 -6.94 6.35 -4.90
N VAL A 165 -5.83 6.34 -5.64
CA VAL A 165 -4.94 5.17 -5.77
C VAL A 165 -3.49 5.62 -5.78
N ASN A 166 -2.57 4.76 -5.32
CA ASN A 166 -1.15 4.95 -5.57
C ASN A 166 -0.81 4.44 -6.97
N LEU A 167 -0.25 5.30 -7.81
CA LEU A 167 0.24 4.90 -9.14
C LEU A 167 1.35 3.86 -9.01
N PHE A 168 1.29 2.85 -9.86
CA PHE A 168 2.25 1.76 -9.90
C PHE A 168 3.22 1.96 -11.07
N THR A 169 4.52 1.78 -10.80
CA THR A 169 5.59 1.84 -11.80
C THR A 169 6.49 0.65 -11.62
N CYS A 170 6.55 -0.22 -12.63
CA CYS A 170 7.32 -1.43 -12.59
C CYS A 170 8.82 -1.11 -12.66
N ASP A 171 9.58 -1.65 -11.72
CA ASP A 171 11.02 -1.82 -11.83
C ASP A 171 11.33 -3.32 -12.01
N PRO A 172 11.64 -3.78 -13.24
CA PRO A 172 11.96 -5.18 -13.49
C PRO A 172 13.11 -5.71 -12.63
N ALA A 173 14.07 -4.88 -12.23
CA ALA A 173 15.17 -5.28 -11.37
C ALA A 173 14.69 -5.55 -9.94
N ALA A 174 13.77 -4.74 -9.41
CA ALA A 174 13.13 -4.99 -8.12
C ALA A 174 12.32 -6.30 -8.12
N GLY A 175 11.54 -6.53 -9.18
CA GLY A 175 10.79 -7.77 -9.36
C GLY A 175 11.70 -9.00 -9.46
N GLN A 176 12.83 -8.89 -10.16
CA GLN A 176 13.85 -9.94 -10.19
C GLN A 176 14.46 -10.18 -8.80
N ALA A 177 14.85 -9.12 -8.09
CA ALA A 177 15.44 -9.23 -6.75
C ALA A 177 14.49 -9.91 -5.75
N TYR A 178 13.19 -9.66 -5.86
CA TYR A 178 12.16 -10.37 -5.09
C TYR A 178 12.15 -11.87 -5.42
N ALA A 179 12.04 -12.24 -6.70
CA ALA A 179 12.03 -13.63 -7.13
C ALA A 179 13.29 -14.39 -6.70
N ASP A 180 14.47 -13.80 -6.91
CA ASP A 180 15.76 -14.39 -6.52
C ASP A 180 15.85 -14.59 -5.00
N THR A 181 15.28 -13.68 -4.22
CA THR A 181 15.23 -13.82 -2.76
C THR A 181 14.29 -14.95 -2.32
N VAL A 182 13.10 -15.04 -2.90
CA VAL A 182 12.17 -16.14 -2.61
C VAL A 182 12.75 -17.49 -3.02
N ASN A 183 13.42 -17.57 -4.17
CA ASN A 183 14.06 -18.80 -4.66
C ASN A 183 15.11 -19.30 -3.67
N ARG A 184 15.98 -18.41 -3.17
CA ARG A 184 16.96 -18.76 -2.12
C ARG A 184 16.29 -19.27 -0.84
N PHE A 185 15.20 -18.64 -0.41
CA PHE A 185 14.44 -19.14 0.74
C PHE A 185 13.84 -20.51 0.51
N ARG A 186 13.25 -20.74 -0.67
CA ARG A 186 12.71 -22.04 -1.03
C ARG A 186 13.78 -23.11 -0.94
N ASP A 187 14.99 -22.84 -1.44
CA ASP A 187 16.12 -23.77 -1.40
C ASP A 187 16.54 -24.11 0.04
N GLU A 188 16.81 -23.08 0.87
CA GLU A 188 17.16 -23.29 2.28
C GLU A 188 16.05 -24.03 3.05
N PHE A 189 14.79 -23.64 2.83
CA PHE A 189 13.65 -24.22 3.53
C PHE A 189 13.40 -25.68 3.13
N SER A 190 13.45 -25.99 1.83
CA SER A 190 13.32 -27.35 1.30
C SER A 190 14.42 -28.25 1.84
N LEU A 191 15.68 -27.81 1.79
CA LEU A 191 16.83 -28.55 2.32
C LEU A 191 16.68 -28.82 3.83
N ALA A 192 16.29 -27.80 4.61
CA ALA A 192 16.15 -27.92 6.06
C ALA A 192 15.02 -28.87 6.51
N GLN A 193 14.05 -29.12 5.63
CA GLN A 193 12.83 -29.92 5.87
C GLN A 193 12.84 -31.27 5.12
N GLY A 194 13.96 -31.67 4.52
CA GLY A 194 14.06 -32.96 3.81
C GLY A 194 13.21 -33.06 2.54
N GLY A 195 12.88 -31.93 1.91
CA GLY A 195 12.13 -31.87 0.64
C GLY A 195 10.60 -31.85 0.78
N GLU A 196 10.04 -31.93 1.98
CA GLU A 196 8.57 -31.97 2.21
C GLU A 196 7.92 -30.58 2.39
N ALA A 197 8.68 -29.49 2.21
CA ALA A 197 8.21 -28.14 2.46
C ALA A 197 7.57 -27.49 1.21
N ALA A 198 6.45 -26.81 1.42
CA ALA A 198 5.77 -26.04 0.39
C ALA A 198 6.01 -24.55 0.57
N THR A 199 6.52 -23.91 -0.49
CA THR A 199 6.64 -22.45 -0.58
C THR A 199 5.58 -21.92 -1.53
N PHE A 200 4.78 -20.96 -1.05
CA PHE A 200 3.75 -20.28 -1.81
C PHE A 200 4.11 -18.81 -1.96
N VAL A 201 3.73 -18.21 -3.10
CA VAL A 201 3.86 -16.78 -3.34
C VAL A 201 2.54 -16.23 -3.82
N LEU A 202 2.02 -15.25 -3.08
CA LEU A 202 0.86 -14.45 -3.45
C LEU A 202 1.31 -12.99 -3.54
N ILE A 203 1.34 -12.48 -4.78
CA ILE A 203 1.51 -11.04 -5.04
C ILE A 203 0.14 -10.43 -5.29
N ALA A 204 -0.34 -9.61 -4.35
CA ALA A 204 -1.65 -8.98 -4.39
C ALA A 204 -1.61 -7.69 -5.24
N PRO A 205 -2.43 -7.56 -6.29
CA PRO A 205 -2.61 -6.28 -6.97
C PRO A 205 -3.12 -5.20 -6.00
N THR A 206 -2.78 -3.95 -6.29
CA THR A 206 -3.35 -2.78 -5.61
C THR A 206 -4.49 -2.18 -6.44
N ALA A 207 -5.22 -1.22 -5.86
CA ALA A 207 -6.34 -0.55 -6.51
C ALA A 207 -6.00 0.12 -7.86
N ALA A 208 -4.72 0.41 -8.12
CA ALA A 208 -4.27 1.04 -9.35
C ALA A 208 -4.44 0.17 -10.60
N GLU A 209 -4.47 -1.16 -10.46
CA GLU A 209 -4.68 -2.09 -11.59
C GLU A 209 -6.04 -1.86 -12.27
N TRP A 210 -7.06 -1.40 -11.54
CA TRP A 210 -8.41 -1.17 -12.04
C TRP A 210 -8.74 0.31 -12.28
N VAL A 211 -7.73 1.17 -12.44
CA VAL A 211 -7.96 2.53 -12.94
C VAL A 211 -8.44 2.47 -14.39
N SER A 212 -9.58 3.10 -14.64
CA SER A 212 -10.25 3.11 -15.95
C SER A 212 -10.05 4.44 -16.68
N GLY A 213 -10.22 4.44 -18.00
CA GLY A 213 -9.99 5.60 -18.86
C GLY A 213 -8.57 5.63 -19.44
N ALA A 214 -8.46 5.78 -20.76
CA ALA A 214 -7.20 5.62 -21.48
C ALA A 214 -6.07 6.53 -20.95
N SER A 215 -6.38 7.80 -20.69
CA SER A 215 -5.40 8.78 -20.18
C SER A 215 -4.96 8.54 -18.74
N LEU A 216 -5.80 7.90 -17.92
CA LEU A 216 -5.47 7.58 -16.54
C LEU A 216 -4.73 6.25 -16.44
N LYS A 217 -5.14 5.26 -17.25
CA LYS A 217 -4.46 3.97 -17.35
C LYS A 217 -3.01 4.12 -17.82
N SER A 218 -2.70 5.08 -18.69
CA SER A 218 -1.32 5.35 -19.12
C SER A 218 -0.40 5.90 -18.02
N LEU A 219 -0.93 6.25 -16.85
CA LEU A 219 -0.15 6.76 -15.71
C LEU A 219 0.38 5.64 -14.80
N SER A 220 -0.07 4.40 -14.99
CA SER A 220 0.27 3.26 -14.14
C SER A 220 0.59 2.05 -15.00
N ASP A 221 1.70 1.38 -14.70
CA ASP A 221 2.06 0.13 -15.38
C ASP A 221 1.08 -0.99 -15.03
N SER A 222 0.99 -2.02 -15.88
CA SER A 222 0.14 -3.18 -15.64
C SER A 222 0.71 -4.05 -14.53
N GLN A 223 -0.03 -4.17 -13.44
CA GLN A 223 0.37 -5.04 -12.33
C GLN A 223 0.18 -6.50 -12.68
N ARG A 224 -0.82 -6.85 -13.50
CA ARG A 224 -0.99 -8.22 -14.02
C ARG A 224 0.29 -8.71 -14.72
N GLN A 225 0.77 -7.92 -15.69
CA GLN A 225 1.98 -8.28 -16.44
C GLN A 225 3.19 -8.39 -15.52
N THR A 226 3.37 -7.44 -14.59
CA THR A 226 4.46 -7.50 -13.62
C THR A 226 4.41 -8.74 -12.73
N ILE A 227 3.23 -9.11 -12.21
CA ILE A 227 3.05 -10.33 -11.40
C ILE A 227 3.43 -11.56 -12.22
N GLU A 228 2.91 -11.67 -13.45
CA GLU A 228 3.23 -12.79 -14.35
C GLU A 228 4.73 -12.88 -14.62
N ASP A 229 5.42 -11.76 -14.81
CA ASP A 229 6.86 -11.73 -15.08
C ASP A 229 7.71 -12.08 -13.85
N VAL A 230 7.28 -11.69 -12.65
CA VAL A 230 7.90 -12.15 -11.40
C VAL A 230 7.66 -13.67 -11.23
N TYR A 231 6.45 -14.15 -11.48
CA TYR A 231 6.09 -15.56 -11.34
C TYR A 231 6.88 -16.47 -12.28
N LYS A 232 7.15 -16.04 -13.53
CA LYS A 232 8.00 -16.78 -14.48
C LYS A 232 9.45 -16.96 -14.00
N ARG A 233 9.92 -16.12 -13.08
CA ARG A 233 11.28 -16.15 -12.52
C ARG A 233 11.36 -16.96 -11.22
N LEU A 234 10.23 -17.31 -10.63
CA LEU A 234 10.21 -18.17 -9.46
C LEU A 234 10.57 -19.60 -9.86
N HIS A 235 11.20 -20.31 -8.93
CA HIS A 235 11.55 -21.70 -9.13
C HIS A 235 10.29 -22.54 -9.39
N PRO A 236 10.30 -23.55 -10.28
CA PRO A 236 9.10 -24.33 -10.65
C PRO A 236 8.36 -25.04 -9.50
N GLN A 237 9.04 -25.28 -8.38
CA GLN A 237 8.43 -25.85 -7.16
C GLN A 237 7.79 -24.81 -6.23
N VAL A 238 7.99 -23.52 -6.47
CA VAL A 238 7.25 -22.45 -5.78
C VAL A 238 5.84 -22.43 -6.36
N LYS A 239 4.84 -22.54 -5.48
CA LYS A 239 3.43 -22.50 -5.86
C LYS A 239 2.97 -21.04 -5.93
N THR A 240 2.73 -20.56 -7.14
CA THR A 240 2.23 -19.21 -7.37
C THR A 240 0.71 -19.14 -7.19
N ILE A 241 0.22 -18.06 -6.57
CA ILE A 241 -1.20 -17.86 -6.29
C ILE A 241 -1.75 -16.78 -7.23
N ASP A 242 -2.74 -17.13 -8.06
CA ASP A 242 -3.40 -16.21 -8.97
C ASP A 242 -4.52 -15.42 -8.26
N ALA A 243 -4.10 -14.47 -7.41
CA ALA A 243 -5.03 -13.54 -6.79
C ALA A 243 -5.63 -12.54 -7.78
N TRP A 244 -4.94 -12.23 -8.89
CA TRP A 244 -5.42 -11.27 -9.89
C TRP A 244 -6.71 -11.74 -10.53
N SER A 245 -6.78 -13.00 -10.99
CA SER A 245 -7.99 -13.52 -11.64
C SER A 245 -9.18 -13.56 -10.70
N SER A 246 -8.95 -13.95 -9.44
CA SER A 246 -10.00 -13.95 -8.41
C SER A 246 -10.52 -12.54 -8.14
N LEU A 247 -9.63 -11.57 -7.90
CA LEU A 247 -10.02 -10.17 -7.69
C LEU A 247 -10.71 -9.57 -8.93
N ASN A 248 -10.23 -9.87 -10.13
CA ASN A 248 -10.83 -9.35 -11.36
C ASN A 248 -12.24 -9.90 -11.61
N ALA A 249 -12.53 -11.14 -11.20
CA ALA A 249 -13.88 -11.70 -11.26
C ALA A 249 -14.88 -10.94 -10.37
N HIS A 250 -14.39 -10.35 -9.27
CA HIS A 250 -15.18 -9.61 -8.29
C HIS A 250 -14.97 -8.09 -8.32
N LYS A 251 -14.37 -7.53 -9.37
CA LYS A 251 -13.95 -6.11 -9.42
C LYS A 251 -15.07 -5.06 -9.31
N GLN A 252 -16.33 -5.47 -9.39
CA GLN A 252 -17.48 -4.59 -9.18
C GLN A 252 -17.85 -4.44 -7.70
N GLU A 253 -17.29 -5.29 -6.84
CA GLU A 253 -17.44 -5.23 -5.39
C GLU A 253 -16.45 -4.24 -4.76
N PRO A 254 -16.68 -3.78 -3.51
CA PRO A 254 -15.76 -2.87 -2.82
C PRO A 254 -14.50 -3.62 -2.35
N LEU A 255 -13.61 -3.95 -3.29
CA LEU A 255 -12.38 -4.71 -3.04
C LEU A 255 -11.26 -3.88 -2.41
N TYR A 256 -11.27 -2.56 -2.63
CA TYR A 256 -10.27 -1.62 -2.12
C TYR A 256 -10.92 -0.44 -1.44
N PHE A 257 -10.22 0.10 -0.44
CA PHE A 257 -10.62 1.37 0.15
C PHE A 257 -10.45 2.51 -0.86
N ARG A 258 -11.29 3.52 -0.75
CA ARG A 258 -11.25 4.70 -1.60
C ARG A 258 -10.22 5.72 -1.12
N THR A 259 -9.98 5.74 0.19
CA THR A 259 -9.15 6.74 0.88
C THR A 259 -7.92 6.14 1.54
N ASP A 260 -7.72 4.83 1.42
CA ASP A 260 -6.60 4.06 1.97
C ASP A 260 -5.94 3.19 0.89
N HIS A 261 -4.64 2.91 1.04
CA HIS A 261 -3.88 2.16 0.04
C HIS A 261 -4.11 0.65 0.06
N HIS A 262 -4.80 0.10 1.06
CA HIS A 262 -5.06 -1.33 1.19
C HIS A 262 -6.34 -1.78 0.46
N TRP A 263 -6.42 -3.09 0.22
CA TRP A 263 -7.69 -3.75 -0.01
C TRP A 263 -8.62 -3.68 1.22
N THR A 264 -9.91 -3.92 1.01
CA THR A 264 -10.85 -4.23 2.10
C THR A 264 -10.69 -5.68 2.55
N ALA A 265 -11.34 -6.08 3.66
CA ALA A 265 -11.39 -7.50 4.03
C ALA A 265 -12.08 -8.36 2.97
N THR A 266 -12.99 -7.79 2.17
CA THR A 266 -13.61 -8.47 1.02
C THR A 266 -12.59 -8.70 -0.10
N GLY A 267 -11.75 -7.71 -0.43
CA GLY A 267 -10.64 -7.92 -1.37
C GLY A 267 -9.64 -8.98 -0.87
N ALA A 268 -9.28 -8.91 0.42
CA ALA A 268 -8.42 -9.90 1.05
C ALA A 268 -9.02 -11.32 1.02
N TYR A 269 -10.34 -11.44 1.17
CA TYR A 269 -11.06 -12.71 1.09
C TYR A 269 -10.88 -13.39 -0.28
N TYR A 270 -11.01 -12.66 -1.38
CA TYR A 270 -10.85 -13.25 -2.72
C TYR A 270 -9.40 -13.72 -3.00
N ALA A 271 -8.40 -12.99 -2.49
CA ALA A 271 -7.02 -13.48 -2.52
C ALA A 271 -6.82 -14.72 -1.63
N TYR A 272 -7.51 -14.79 -0.49
CA TYR A 272 -7.56 -16.00 0.35
C TYR A 272 -8.21 -17.17 -0.40
N GLU A 273 -9.32 -16.97 -1.12
CA GLU A 273 -9.95 -18.03 -1.92
C GLU A 273 -8.98 -18.58 -2.97
N ALA A 274 -8.28 -17.70 -3.68
CA ALA A 274 -7.23 -18.11 -4.62
C ALA A 274 -6.15 -18.96 -3.94
N PHE A 275 -5.71 -18.57 -2.74
CA PHE A 275 -4.73 -19.32 -1.97
C PHE A 275 -5.22 -20.71 -1.55
N MET A 276 -6.46 -20.83 -1.05
CA MET A 276 -7.00 -22.12 -0.64
C MET A 276 -7.26 -23.04 -1.84
N ASN A 277 -7.81 -22.49 -2.92
CA ASN A 277 -8.06 -23.24 -4.16
C ASN A 277 -6.78 -23.78 -4.80
N ALA A 278 -5.69 -23.00 -4.80
CA ALA A 278 -4.39 -23.46 -5.30
C ALA A 278 -3.81 -24.64 -4.50
N GLN A 279 -4.34 -24.90 -3.31
CA GLN A 279 -3.98 -26.04 -2.46
C GLN A 279 -4.98 -27.20 -2.56
N GLY A 280 -6.05 -27.06 -3.35
CA GLY A 280 -7.14 -28.02 -3.40
C GLY A 280 -7.99 -28.07 -2.12
N VAL A 281 -7.95 -27.00 -1.31
CA VAL A 281 -8.73 -26.89 -0.07
C VAL A 281 -9.90 -25.95 -0.30
N PRO A 282 -11.15 -26.38 -0.05
CA PRO A 282 -12.30 -25.51 -0.21
C PRO A 282 -12.22 -24.28 0.71
N PRO A 283 -12.36 -23.05 0.18
CA PRO A 283 -12.44 -21.87 1.02
C PRO A 283 -13.74 -21.87 1.84
N VAL A 284 -13.72 -21.19 2.99
CA VAL A 284 -14.93 -20.97 3.79
C VAL A 284 -15.72 -19.81 3.19
N PRO A 285 -17.00 -19.98 2.79
CA PRO A 285 -17.79 -18.90 2.21
C PRO A 285 -17.96 -17.70 3.14
N LEU A 286 -17.95 -16.47 2.58
CA LEU A 286 -18.22 -15.24 3.34
C LEU A 286 -19.52 -15.30 4.16
N ALA A 287 -20.56 -15.96 3.64
CA ALA A 287 -21.85 -16.10 4.30
C ALA A 287 -21.79 -16.81 5.68
N ARG A 288 -20.69 -17.50 5.99
CA ARG A 288 -20.48 -18.13 7.31
C ARG A 288 -20.03 -17.13 8.38
N TYR A 289 -19.51 -15.97 7.98
CA TYR A 289 -18.97 -14.98 8.90
C TYR A 289 -20.05 -13.96 9.27
N GLU A 290 -20.20 -13.71 10.57
CA GLU A 290 -20.95 -12.54 11.04
C GLU A 290 -20.17 -11.27 10.70
N THR A 291 -20.87 -10.23 10.22
CA THR A 291 -20.25 -8.97 9.81
C THR A 291 -20.50 -7.84 10.81
N GLU A 292 -19.52 -6.94 10.95
CA GLU A 292 -19.65 -5.69 11.71
C GLU A 292 -19.04 -4.54 10.91
N ASN A 293 -19.72 -3.39 10.88
CA ASN A 293 -19.26 -2.22 10.13
C ASN A 293 -18.60 -1.20 11.05
N VAL A 294 -17.43 -0.70 10.63
CA VAL A 294 -16.74 0.43 11.25
C VAL A 294 -16.63 1.56 10.25
N THR A 295 -17.44 2.61 10.45
CA THR A 295 -17.60 3.73 9.52
C THR A 295 -16.60 4.85 9.79
N GLY A 296 -16.52 5.83 8.88
CA GLY A 296 -15.77 7.07 9.09
C GLY A 296 -14.26 6.90 8.99
N PHE A 297 -13.79 6.00 8.11
CA PHE A 297 -12.36 5.80 7.88
C PHE A 297 -11.86 6.74 6.78
N LEU A 298 -10.85 7.55 7.11
CA LEU A 298 -10.05 8.31 6.16
C LEU A 298 -8.61 7.82 6.24
N GLY A 299 -8.18 7.10 5.20
CA GLY A 299 -6.92 6.35 5.22
C GLY A 299 -5.68 7.13 4.81
N SER A 300 -4.64 6.38 4.46
CA SER A 300 -3.34 6.94 4.10
C SER A 300 -3.38 7.82 2.84
N LEU A 301 -4.22 7.49 1.85
CA LEU A 301 -4.33 8.27 0.60
C LEU A 301 -5.02 9.61 0.86
N TYR A 302 -6.01 9.64 1.75
CA TYR A 302 -6.54 10.91 2.25
C TYR A 302 -5.46 11.71 2.98
N SER A 303 -4.72 11.08 3.88
CA SER A 303 -3.69 11.79 4.67
C SER A 303 -2.55 12.35 3.81
N ALA A 304 -2.18 11.62 2.74
CA ALA A 304 -1.15 12.03 1.79
C ALA A 304 -1.59 13.20 0.90
N THR A 305 -2.87 13.27 0.54
CA THR A 305 -3.40 14.26 -0.43
C THR A 305 -4.16 15.41 0.21
N LEU A 306 -4.69 15.19 1.41
CA LEU A 306 -5.68 16.03 2.10
C LEU A 306 -6.82 16.44 1.17
N SER A 307 -7.22 15.56 0.25
CA SER A 307 -8.24 15.87 -0.75
C SER A 307 -9.62 16.02 -0.11
N THR A 308 -10.23 17.19 -0.29
CA THR A 308 -11.61 17.45 0.14
C THR A 308 -12.64 16.55 -0.56
N GLN A 309 -12.31 15.99 -1.73
CA GLN A 309 -13.19 15.04 -2.42
C GLN A 309 -13.21 13.67 -1.72
N LEU A 310 -12.08 13.22 -1.19
CA LEU A 310 -11.98 12.00 -0.39
C LEU A 310 -12.66 12.17 0.96
N GLN A 311 -12.46 13.33 1.60
CA GLN A 311 -13.05 13.65 2.91
C GLN A 311 -14.58 13.54 2.94
N LYS A 312 -15.25 13.87 1.83
CA LYS A 312 -16.72 13.87 1.72
C LYS A 312 -17.34 12.48 1.82
N VAL A 313 -16.58 11.44 1.52
CA VAL A 313 -17.10 10.07 1.43
C VAL A 313 -16.06 9.14 2.08
N PRO A 314 -15.97 9.14 3.42
CA PRO A 314 -15.07 8.26 4.15
C PRO A 314 -15.44 6.79 3.94
N ASP A 315 -14.45 5.92 4.03
CA ASP A 315 -14.62 4.48 3.89
C ASP A 315 -15.33 3.87 5.11
N THR A 316 -15.87 2.67 4.89
CA THR A 316 -16.38 1.78 5.93
C THR A 316 -15.61 0.46 5.87
N LEU A 317 -15.09 0.01 7.01
CA LEU A 317 -14.51 -1.31 7.13
C LEU A 317 -15.62 -2.30 7.43
N VAL A 318 -15.70 -3.37 6.64
CA VAL A 318 -16.51 -4.56 6.94
C VAL A 318 -15.61 -5.56 7.64
N LEU A 319 -15.91 -5.90 8.88
CA LEU A 319 -15.19 -6.89 9.67
C LEU A 319 -15.91 -8.23 9.56
N TYR A 320 -15.20 -9.28 9.15
CA TYR A 320 -15.71 -10.65 9.16
C TYR A 320 -15.24 -11.33 10.45
N LYS A 321 -16.15 -11.57 11.39
CA LYS A 321 -15.81 -12.07 12.73
C LYS A 321 -15.37 -13.54 12.65
N PRO A 322 -14.18 -13.90 13.17
CA PRO A 322 -13.80 -15.30 13.27
C PRO A 322 -14.79 -16.08 14.12
N PHE A 323 -15.23 -17.23 13.61
CA PHE A 323 -16.11 -18.17 14.34
C PHE A 323 -15.33 -19.34 14.97
N VAL A 324 -14.06 -19.50 14.63
CA VAL A 324 -13.18 -20.51 15.21
C VAL A 324 -12.52 -19.94 16.46
N LYS A 325 -12.58 -20.69 17.57
CA LYS A 325 -11.87 -20.31 18.80
C LYS A 325 -10.38 -20.24 18.54
N HIS A 326 -9.77 -19.17 19.02
CA HIS A 326 -8.37 -18.89 18.78
C HIS A 326 -7.75 -18.05 19.90
N GLU A 327 -6.43 -18.06 19.94
CA GLU A 327 -5.62 -17.16 20.74
C GLU A 327 -4.57 -16.51 19.85
N TYR A 328 -4.41 -15.19 19.95
CA TYR A 328 -3.38 -14.45 19.25
C TYR A 328 -2.38 -13.84 20.24
N ALA A 329 -1.10 -14.13 20.03
CA ALA A 329 0.00 -13.55 20.81
C ALA A 329 1.06 -12.98 19.88
N VAL A 330 1.43 -11.71 20.09
CA VAL A 330 2.56 -11.06 19.43
C VAL A 330 3.81 -11.26 20.27
N HIS A 331 4.94 -11.51 19.62
CA HIS A 331 6.19 -11.80 20.29
C HIS A 331 7.22 -10.69 20.09
N TYR A 332 7.58 -10.06 21.20
CA TYR A 332 8.73 -9.17 21.34
C TYR A 332 9.81 -9.88 22.17
N ALA A 333 10.29 -9.25 23.25
CA ALA A 333 11.07 -9.93 24.30
C ALA A 333 10.21 -10.97 25.06
N ALA A 334 8.92 -10.69 25.23
CA ALA A 334 7.94 -11.58 25.84
C ALA A 334 6.66 -11.66 24.95
N PRO A 335 5.88 -12.75 25.04
CA PRO A 335 4.59 -12.84 24.37
C PRO A 335 3.58 -11.86 24.98
N LEU A 336 2.88 -11.12 24.13
CA LEU A 336 1.78 -10.24 24.48
C LEU A 336 0.50 -10.75 23.81
N ARG A 337 -0.50 -11.14 24.61
CA ARG A 337 -1.81 -11.51 24.10
C ARG A 337 -2.49 -10.27 23.50
N MET A 338 -3.06 -10.42 22.31
CA MET A 338 -3.75 -9.34 21.59
C MET A 338 -5.04 -9.86 20.97
N GLU A 339 -5.94 -8.94 20.64
CA GLU A 339 -7.12 -9.25 19.85
C GLU A 339 -6.75 -9.35 18.37
N LEU A 340 -7.29 -10.37 17.68
CA LEU A 340 -7.07 -10.55 16.25
C LEU A 340 -7.72 -9.41 15.44
N LEU A 341 -8.93 -9.01 15.85
CA LEU A 341 -9.65 -7.83 15.39
C LEU A 341 -9.72 -6.82 16.55
N ASP A 342 -8.68 -6.00 16.71
CA ASP A 342 -8.56 -5.04 17.82
C ASP A 342 -9.41 -3.80 17.57
N LYS A 343 -10.64 -3.82 18.10
CA LYS A 343 -11.60 -2.73 17.96
C LYS A 343 -11.21 -1.45 18.70
N SER A 344 -10.16 -1.44 19.53
CA SER A 344 -9.65 -0.20 20.11
C SER A 344 -9.18 0.80 19.04
N HIS A 345 -8.85 0.30 17.85
CA HIS A 345 -8.50 1.10 16.68
C HIS A 345 -9.71 1.74 15.96
N ALA A 346 -10.95 1.36 16.26
CA ALA A 346 -12.15 1.92 15.61
C ALA A 346 -12.34 3.43 15.86
N ALA A 347 -11.84 3.93 16.99
CA ALA A 347 -11.86 5.35 17.36
C ALA A 347 -10.58 6.10 16.94
N LYS A 348 -9.60 5.42 16.32
CA LYS A 348 -8.32 6.02 15.90
C LYS A 348 -8.39 6.48 14.44
N LYS A 349 -7.42 7.32 14.04
CA LYS A 349 -7.28 7.78 12.64
C LYS A 349 -7.05 6.60 11.70
N ASN A 350 -6.05 5.77 12.00
CA ASN A 350 -5.75 4.57 11.24
C ASN A 350 -6.60 3.39 11.72
N LYS A 351 -7.78 3.22 11.13
CA LYS A 351 -8.72 2.14 11.46
C LYS A 351 -8.33 0.79 10.84
N TYR A 352 -7.48 0.76 9.80
CA TYR A 352 -7.00 -0.50 9.21
C TYR A 352 -6.23 -1.35 10.22
N ARG A 353 -5.66 -0.72 11.27
CA ARG A 353 -5.03 -1.42 12.40
C ARG A 353 -5.97 -2.29 13.23
N ILE A 354 -7.28 -2.25 13.00
CA ILE A 354 -8.19 -3.27 13.58
C ILE A 354 -7.69 -4.67 13.22
N PHE A 355 -7.17 -4.87 12.01
CA PHE A 355 -6.59 -6.15 11.60
C PHE A 355 -5.21 -6.35 12.25
N LEU A 356 -5.08 -7.36 13.12
CA LEU A 356 -3.86 -7.78 13.80
C LEU A 356 -3.14 -6.69 14.62
N SER A 357 -3.82 -5.59 14.94
CA SER A 357 -3.20 -4.41 15.57
C SER A 357 -2.04 -3.83 14.75
N GLY A 358 -2.04 -4.06 13.43
CA GLY A 358 -1.01 -3.61 12.48
C GLY A 358 0.19 -4.55 12.33
N ASP A 359 1.32 -3.97 11.94
CA ASP A 359 2.56 -4.70 11.62
C ASP A 359 3.44 -4.91 12.84
N ARG A 360 3.82 -6.16 13.10
CA ARG A 360 4.52 -6.62 14.32
C ARG A 360 5.67 -7.55 13.94
N PRO A 361 6.75 -7.66 14.74
CA PRO A 361 7.91 -8.51 14.42
C PRO A 361 7.48 -9.92 14.01
N TRP A 362 6.75 -10.59 14.89
CA TRP A 362 5.97 -11.75 14.54
C TRP A 362 4.88 -12.02 15.58
N GLY A 363 3.88 -12.82 15.21
CA GLY A 363 2.86 -13.32 16.12
C GLY A 363 2.46 -14.75 15.82
N LEU A 364 1.91 -15.41 16.82
CA LEU A 364 1.36 -16.77 16.75
C LEU A 364 -0.14 -16.70 16.99
N ILE A 365 -0.90 -17.22 16.04
CA ILE A 365 -2.33 -17.50 16.21
C ILE A 365 -2.47 -19.01 16.37
N LYS A 366 -2.97 -19.45 17.53
CA LYS A 366 -3.38 -20.84 17.77
C LYS A 366 -4.88 -20.95 17.59
N THR A 367 -5.35 -22.00 16.94
CA THR A 367 -6.79 -22.20 16.69
C THR A 367 -7.22 -23.59 17.13
N GLU A 368 -8.53 -23.74 17.33
CA GLU A 368 -9.19 -25.05 17.46
C GLU A 368 -9.62 -25.61 16.09
N ALA A 369 -8.93 -25.28 14.99
CA ALA A 369 -9.18 -25.91 13.70
C ALA A 369 -8.93 -27.42 13.76
N GLU A 370 -9.74 -28.21 13.07
CA GLU A 370 -9.62 -29.67 13.05
C GLU A 370 -8.33 -30.15 12.36
N SER A 371 -7.74 -29.31 11.49
CA SER A 371 -6.51 -29.65 10.79
C SER A 371 -5.29 -29.63 11.72
N GLY A 372 -4.30 -30.48 11.45
CA GLY A 372 -2.97 -30.41 12.09
C GLY A 372 -2.03 -29.39 11.46
N ARG A 373 -2.49 -28.60 10.47
CA ARG A 373 -1.64 -27.82 9.57
C ARG A 373 -1.06 -26.59 10.27
N ARG A 374 0.16 -26.23 9.88
CA ARG A 374 0.90 -25.06 10.38
C ARG A 374 1.45 -24.27 9.20
N VAL A 375 1.22 -22.96 9.18
CA VAL A 375 1.71 -22.07 8.12
C VAL A 375 2.47 -20.89 8.71
N ALA A 376 3.56 -20.52 8.07
CA ALA A 376 4.19 -19.22 8.28
C ALA A 376 3.84 -18.29 7.12
N VAL A 377 3.49 -17.05 7.44
CA VAL A 377 3.12 -16.01 6.48
C VAL A 377 4.11 -14.85 6.63
N VAL A 378 5.01 -14.71 5.66
CA VAL A 378 5.93 -13.56 5.55
C VAL A 378 5.24 -12.50 4.73
N LYS A 379 4.89 -11.38 5.36
CA LYS A 379 3.92 -10.44 4.79
C LYS A 379 4.32 -8.98 4.91
N ASP A 380 3.71 -8.16 4.06
CA ASP A 380 3.54 -6.72 4.30
C ASP A 380 2.14 -6.43 4.88
N SER A 381 1.74 -5.17 4.98
CA SER A 381 0.49 -4.76 5.60
C SER A 381 -0.79 -5.29 4.91
N TYR A 382 -0.73 -5.76 3.67
CA TYR A 382 -1.87 -6.41 3.01
C TYR A 382 -2.29 -7.70 3.74
N GLY A 383 -1.33 -8.42 4.32
CA GLY A 383 -1.62 -9.68 5.00
C GLY A 383 -2.51 -9.56 6.22
N ASN A 384 -2.57 -8.38 6.84
CA ASN A 384 -3.33 -8.16 8.07
C ASN A 384 -4.81 -8.52 7.89
N ALA A 385 -5.42 -8.11 6.78
CA ALA A 385 -6.84 -8.39 6.49
C ALA A 385 -7.10 -9.81 5.96
N LEU A 386 -6.08 -10.51 5.43
CA LEU A 386 -6.23 -11.86 4.89
C LEU A 386 -6.12 -12.94 5.96
N ILE A 387 -5.18 -12.78 6.91
CA ILE A 387 -4.85 -13.78 7.93
C ILE A 387 -6.07 -14.29 8.72
N PRO A 388 -7.06 -13.45 9.11
CA PRO A 388 -8.29 -13.93 9.77
C PRO A 388 -9.03 -15.06 9.04
N PHE A 389 -8.96 -15.10 7.70
CA PHE A 389 -9.61 -16.15 6.91
C PHE A 389 -8.86 -17.49 6.92
N LEU A 390 -7.60 -17.51 7.36
CA LEU A 390 -6.82 -18.73 7.50
C LEU A 390 -7.18 -19.53 8.77
N LEU A 391 -7.81 -18.90 9.76
CA LEU A 391 -8.10 -19.52 11.07
C LEU A 391 -8.81 -20.88 10.98
N PRO A 392 -9.82 -21.09 10.12
CA PRO A 392 -10.49 -22.38 10.00
C PRO A 392 -9.64 -23.52 9.43
N HIS A 393 -8.48 -23.22 8.86
CA HIS A 393 -7.69 -24.15 8.06
C HIS A 393 -6.39 -24.59 8.73
N TYR A 394 -5.94 -23.87 9.75
CA TYR A 394 -4.61 -24.04 10.33
C TYR A 394 -4.67 -24.01 11.85
N LYS A 395 -4.08 -25.03 12.49
CA LYS A 395 -3.90 -25.10 13.94
C LYS A 395 -3.00 -23.99 14.48
N GLU A 396 -1.95 -23.68 13.72
CA GLU A 396 -1.01 -22.59 14.05
C GLU A 396 -0.69 -21.75 12.81
N ILE A 397 -0.82 -20.43 12.96
CA ILE A 397 -0.44 -19.46 11.93
C ILE A 397 0.63 -18.54 12.53
N TYR A 398 1.78 -18.49 11.89
CA TYR A 398 2.91 -17.64 12.27
C TYR A 398 2.96 -16.44 11.34
N VAL A 399 2.58 -15.28 11.85
CA VAL A 399 2.56 -14.02 11.09
C VAL A 399 3.90 -13.33 11.28
N ILE A 400 4.64 -13.09 10.21
CA ILE A 400 6.02 -12.58 10.27
C ILE A 400 6.14 -11.33 9.40
N ASP A 401 6.63 -10.24 9.99
CA ASP A 401 6.91 -9.01 9.27
C ASP A 401 8.43 -8.82 9.12
N PRO A 402 8.99 -8.96 7.91
CA PRO A 402 10.43 -8.95 7.71
C PRO A 402 11.06 -7.59 8.03
N ARG A 403 10.28 -6.51 8.14
CA ARG A 403 10.78 -5.18 8.51
C ARG A 403 11.17 -5.09 10.00
N GLN A 404 10.63 -5.99 10.82
CA GLN A 404 10.81 -5.96 12.28
C GLN A 404 11.26 -7.31 12.85
N PHE A 405 11.31 -8.38 12.04
CA PHE A 405 11.78 -9.70 12.44
C PHE A 405 13.30 -9.81 12.28
N GLU A 406 14.00 -10.25 13.34
CA GLU A 406 15.47 -10.21 13.38
C GLU A 406 16.14 -11.59 13.48
N GLN A 407 15.36 -12.68 13.40
CA GLN A 407 15.88 -14.04 13.51
C GLN A 407 16.03 -14.69 12.12
N PRO A 408 16.98 -15.63 11.94
CA PRO A 408 17.02 -16.47 10.73
C PRO A 408 15.72 -17.27 10.59
N LEU A 409 15.05 -17.13 9.45
CA LEU A 409 13.69 -17.66 9.25
C LEU A 409 13.69 -19.19 9.19
N VAL A 410 14.59 -19.83 8.43
CA VAL A 410 14.55 -21.29 8.23
C VAL A 410 14.77 -22.07 9.54
N PRO A 411 15.76 -21.74 10.40
CA PRO A 411 15.86 -22.34 11.73
C PRO A 411 14.62 -22.10 12.59
N PHE A 412 14.04 -20.89 12.52
CA PHE A 412 12.80 -20.56 13.23
C PHE A 412 11.63 -21.46 12.81
N LEU A 413 11.47 -21.71 11.51
CA LEU A 413 10.43 -22.58 10.94
C LEU A 413 10.66 -24.05 11.32
N LYS A 414 11.90 -24.54 11.22
CA LYS A 414 12.28 -25.93 11.55
C LYS A 414 11.99 -26.27 13.01
N LYS A 415 12.36 -25.40 13.94
CA LYS A 415 12.11 -25.58 15.38
C LYS A 415 10.61 -25.74 15.70
N ARG A 416 9.73 -25.19 14.86
CA ARG A 416 8.27 -25.18 15.04
C ARG A 416 7.53 -26.18 14.17
N GLN A 417 8.27 -27.02 13.44
CA GLN A 417 7.71 -28.04 12.54
C GLN A 417 6.77 -27.44 11.49
N ILE A 418 7.09 -26.22 11.00
CA ILE A 418 6.31 -25.55 9.96
C ILE A 418 6.77 -26.08 8.60
N ARG A 419 5.82 -26.50 7.76
CA ARG A 419 6.06 -27.05 6.41
C ARG A 419 5.43 -26.23 5.29
N GLU A 420 4.59 -25.25 5.62
CA GLU A 420 3.99 -24.34 4.66
C GLU A 420 4.50 -22.92 4.92
N LEU A 421 5.10 -22.30 3.91
CA LEU A 421 5.59 -20.93 3.94
C LEU A 421 4.91 -20.13 2.84
N LEU A 422 4.15 -19.12 3.20
CA LEU A 422 3.49 -18.20 2.28
C LEU A 422 4.20 -16.84 2.33
N PHE A 423 4.74 -16.40 1.20
CA PHE A 423 5.07 -15.00 0.98
C PHE A 423 3.82 -14.29 0.48
N LEU A 424 3.34 -13.32 1.25
CA LEU A 424 2.13 -12.56 0.93
C LEU A 424 2.43 -11.07 0.90
N ASN A 425 2.62 -10.54 -0.30
CA ASN A 425 3.04 -9.16 -0.50
C ASN A 425 2.17 -8.51 -1.56
N ASN A 426 2.06 -7.19 -1.55
CA ASN A 426 1.47 -6.48 -2.66
C ASN A 426 2.50 -6.28 -3.79
N THR A 427 2.02 -5.82 -4.95
CA THR A 427 2.84 -5.62 -6.15
C THR A 427 3.98 -4.62 -6.00
N GLU A 428 4.00 -3.79 -4.96
CA GLU A 428 5.06 -2.80 -4.74
C GLU A 428 6.44 -3.43 -4.47
N VAL A 429 6.50 -4.74 -4.18
CA VAL A 429 7.78 -5.50 -4.19
C VAL A 429 8.49 -5.48 -5.55
N ALA A 430 7.77 -5.14 -6.61
CA ALA A 430 8.30 -4.93 -7.96
C ALA A 430 8.38 -3.44 -8.35
N MET A 431 8.14 -2.51 -7.41
CA MET A 431 8.47 -1.08 -7.57
C MET A 431 9.81 -0.74 -6.91
N TYR A 432 10.09 -1.38 -5.77
CA TYR A 432 11.28 -1.14 -4.95
C TYR A 432 11.82 -2.45 -4.38
N ASP A 433 13.14 -2.60 -4.33
CA ASP A 433 13.79 -3.79 -3.78
C ASP A 433 13.90 -3.77 -2.24
N GLY A 434 13.60 -2.63 -1.59
CA GLY A 434 13.79 -2.45 -0.15
C GLY A 434 13.06 -3.50 0.70
N PHE A 435 11.86 -3.92 0.32
CA PHE A 435 11.14 -4.98 1.03
C PHE A 435 11.79 -6.36 0.80
N SER A 436 12.22 -6.65 -0.44
CA SER A 436 12.98 -7.86 -0.79
C SER A 436 14.29 -7.95 -0.01
N GLN A 437 14.97 -6.81 0.21
CA GLN A 437 16.16 -6.75 1.05
C GLN A 437 15.85 -7.10 2.52
N GLN A 438 14.72 -6.65 3.07
CA GLN A 438 14.31 -7.04 4.43
C GLN A 438 14.03 -8.54 4.53
N ILE A 439 13.35 -9.13 3.54
CA ILE A 439 13.18 -10.59 3.46
C ILE A 439 14.56 -11.27 3.40
N GLY A 440 15.45 -10.79 2.54
CA GLY A 440 16.79 -11.35 2.36
C GLY A 440 17.66 -11.38 3.62
N LYS A 441 17.46 -10.45 4.57
CA LYS A 441 18.14 -10.47 5.87
C LYS A 441 17.78 -11.68 6.73
N LEU A 442 16.65 -12.33 6.46
CA LEU A 442 16.20 -13.49 7.23
C LEU A 442 16.81 -14.81 6.74
N LEU A 443 17.61 -14.79 5.66
CA LEU A 443 18.31 -15.97 5.14
C LEU A 443 19.33 -16.45 6.17
N THR A 444 19.51 -17.76 6.26
CA THR A 444 20.48 -18.37 7.20
C THR A 444 21.90 -18.12 6.74
N THR A 445 22.10 -18.16 5.43
CA THR A 445 23.38 -17.84 4.79
C THR A 445 23.30 -16.43 4.22
N PRO A 446 24.11 -15.46 4.69
CA PRO A 446 24.22 -14.18 4.01
C PRO A 446 24.64 -14.46 2.57
N GLY A 447 23.79 -14.08 1.61
CA GLY A 447 24.13 -14.25 0.20
C GLY A 447 25.46 -13.53 -0.09
N ALA A 448 26.37 -14.19 -0.81
CA ALA A 448 27.45 -13.49 -1.48
C ALA A 448 26.79 -12.38 -2.31
N ALA A 449 26.93 -11.13 -1.88
CA ALA A 449 26.36 -10.00 -2.58
C ALA A 449 26.79 -10.10 -4.05
N ALA A 450 25.82 -10.03 -4.96
CA ALA A 450 26.10 -9.86 -6.38
C ALA A 450 27.07 -8.66 -6.50
N LYS A 451 28.31 -8.96 -6.89
CA LYS A 451 29.34 -7.96 -7.14
C LYS A 451 29.07 -7.27 -8.47
#